data_AF-A0AAA9SY15-F1
#
_entry.id   AF-A0AAA9SY15-F1
#
_cell.length_a   1.000
_cell.length_b   1.000
_cell.length_c   1.000
_cell.angle_alpha   90.00
_cell.angle_beta   90.00
_cell.angle_gamma   90.00
#
_symmetry.space_group_name_H-M   'P 1'
#
loop_
_entity.id
_entity.type
_entity.pdbx_description
1 polymer ?
#
loop_
_entity_poly.entity_id
_entity_poly.type
_entity_poly.pdbx_seq_one_letter_code
_entity_poly.pdbx_strand_id
1 'polypeptide(L)'
;MAESEEELQSLLMKVKEESEKVGLKLNIQKTKIMASCPVTSWQIDGETVETVADFIFLGSKITADGDCSHEIKRRLLLGRKVMTNLDSIFKSRDITLPTKVHLVKAMVFPVVMYGCDSWTIKKAEHQRIDAFELWCWRRLLRAPWTARRSNHSI
;
A
#
# COMPACT_ATOMS: atom_id res chain seq x y z
N MET A 1 6.34 -19.65 -2.17
CA MET A 1 7.60 -18.93 -2.48
C MET A 1 8.63 -19.99 -2.78
N ALA A 2 9.55 -19.74 -3.71
CA ALA A 2 10.66 -20.65 -3.96
C ALA A 2 11.72 -20.49 -2.85
N GLU A 3 12.35 -21.59 -2.46
CA GLU A 3 13.43 -21.62 -1.47
C GLU A 3 14.81 -21.42 -2.11
N SER A 4 14.93 -21.63 -3.42
CA SER A 4 16.18 -21.42 -4.17
C SER A 4 15.99 -20.74 -5.52
N GLU A 5 17.10 -20.28 -6.10
CA GLU A 5 17.16 -19.67 -7.42
C GLU A 5 16.68 -20.64 -8.52
N GLU A 6 17.14 -21.88 -8.43
CA GLU A 6 16.83 -22.97 -9.36
C GLU A 6 15.37 -23.39 -9.27
N GLU A 7 14.81 -23.42 -8.05
CA GLU A 7 13.38 -23.71 -7.86
C GLU A 7 12.52 -22.60 -8.48
N LEU A 8 12.88 -21.32 -8.27
CA LEU A 8 12.17 -20.19 -8.86
C LEU A 8 12.19 -20.25 -10.39
N GLN A 9 13.35 -20.55 -11.00
CA GLN A 9 13.45 -20.76 -12.44
C GLN A 9 12.58 -21.93 -12.92
N SER A 10 12.62 -23.07 -12.22
CA SER A 10 11.82 -24.25 -12.58
C SER A 10 10.32 -23.95 -12.55
N LEU A 11 9.84 -23.28 -11.49
CA LEU A 11 8.44 -22.90 -11.35
C LEU A 11 8.01 -21.95 -12.46
N LEU A 12 8.84 -20.97 -12.78
CA LEU A 12 8.52 -19.98 -13.80
C LEU A 12 8.46 -20.60 -15.21
N MET A 13 9.39 -21.51 -15.53
CA MET A 13 9.39 -22.25 -16.80
C MET A 13 8.15 -23.16 -16.92
N LYS A 14 7.77 -23.86 -15.84
CA LYS A 14 6.54 -24.66 -15.82
C LYS A 14 5.31 -23.80 -16.05
N VAL A 15 5.21 -22.64 -15.41
CA VAL A 15 4.09 -21.70 -15.60
C VAL A 15 4.02 -21.24 -17.06
N LYS A 16 5.16 -20.94 -17.68
CA LYS A 16 5.23 -20.58 -19.10
C LYS A 16 4.74 -21.71 -20.00
N GLU A 17 5.28 -22.92 -19.86
CA GLU A 17 4.92 -24.08 -20.68
C GLU A 17 3.43 -24.43 -20.56
N GLU A 18 2.87 -24.48 -19.35
CA GLU A 18 1.44 -24.76 -19.15
C GLU A 18 0.54 -23.63 -19.67
N SER A 19 0.98 -22.38 -19.57
CA SER A 19 0.25 -21.23 -20.12
C SER A 19 0.20 -21.29 -21.66
N GLU A 20 1.29 -21.69 -22.30
CA GLU A 20 1.36 -21.80 -23.76
C GLU A 20 0.39 -22.85 -24.32
N LYS A 21 0.18 -23.96 -23.60
CA LYS A 21 -0.79 -25.01 -23.99
C LYS A 21 -2.22 -24.49 -24.10
N VAL A 22 -2.57 -23.46 -23.32
CA VAL A 22 -3.88 -22.80 -23.37
C VAL A 22 -3.86 -21.49 -24.16
N GLY A 23 -2.79 -21.23 -24.91
CA GLY A 23 -2.65 -20.07 -25.79
C GLY A 23 -2.27 -18.76 -25.07
N LEU A 24 -1.84 -18.81 -23.81
CA LEU A 24 -1.38 -17.66 -23.05
C LEU A 24 0.16 -17.54 -23.13
N LYS A 25 0.66 -16.29 -23.13
CA LYS A 25 2.10 -16.00 -23.12
C LYS A 25 2.47 -15.14 -21.92
N LEU A 26 3.62 -15.45 -21.32
CA LEU A 26 4.15 -14.69 -20.21
C LEU A 26 4.73 -13.37 -20.71
N ASN A 27 4.30 -12.25 -20.11
CA ASN A 27 4.85 -10.94 -20.44
C ASN A 27 6.11 -10.70 -19.59
N ILE A 28 7.28 -10.85 -20.21
CA ILE A 28 8.57 -10.77 -19.53
C ILE A 28 8.79 -9.36 -18.96
N GLN A 29 8.41 -8.31 -19.70
CA GLN A 29 8.54 -6.92 -19.25
C GLN A 29 7.72 -6.58 -18.00
N LYS A 30 6.57 -7.25 -17.80
CA LYS A 30 5.74 -7.09 -16.58
C LYS A 30 6.18 -8.01 -15.44
N THR A 31 6.87 -9.09 -15.75
CA THR A 31 7.36 -10.04 -14.75
C THR A 31 8.57 -9.45 -14.04
N LYS A 32 8.55 -9.53 -12.70
CA LYS A 32 9.62 -9.04 -11.83
C LYS A 32 10.05 -10.15 -10.89
N ILE A 33 11.35 -10.24 -10.61
CA ILE A 33 11.92 -11.11 -9.58
C ILE A 33 12.18 -10.27 -8.34
N MET A 34 11.74 -10.75 -7.19
CA MET A 34 12.02 -10.13 -5.90
C MET A 34 12.52 -11.23 -4.97
N ALA A 35 13.64 -10.98 -4.29
CA ALA A 35 14.29 -11.96 -3.42
C ALA A 35 14.94 -11.26 -2.24
N SER A 36 15.02 -11.96 -1.11
CA SER A 36 15.68 -11.49 0.11
C SER A 36 17.21 -11.55 0.04
N CYS A 37 17.75 -12.34 -0.90
CA CYS A 37 19.18 -12.49 -1.16
C CYS A 37 19.52 -11.96 -2.56
N PRO A 38 20.79 -11.62 -2.84
CA PRO A 38 21.23 -11.30 -4.19
C PRO A 38 20.89 -12.45 -5.14
N VAL A 39 20.23 -12.14 -6.25
CA VAL A 39 19.88 -13.09 -7.30
C VAL A 39 20.68 -12.73 -8.55
N THR A 40 21.19 -13.74 -9.25
CA THR A 40 21.89 -13.48 -10.51
C THR A 40 20.89 -13.10 -11.59
N SER A 41 21.27 -12.18 -12.48
CA SER A 41 20.40 -11.82 -13.61
C SER A 41 20.24 -13.04 -14.53
N TRP A 42 19.00 -13.45 -14.82
CA TRP A 42 18.75 -14.50 -15.79
C TRP A 42 17.80 -14.05 -16.90
N GLN A 43 17.83 -14.79 -18.01
CA GLN A 43 17.06 -14.50 -19.22
C GLN A 43 16.02 -15.57 -19.50
N ILE A 44 14.90 -15.15 -20.08
CA ILE A 44 13.86 -16.02 -20.61
C ILE A 44 13.66 -15.58 -22.06
N ASP A 45 13.75 -16.52 -23.01
CA ASP A 45 13.63 -16.23 -24.45
C ASP A 45 14.57 -15.10 -24.95
N GLY A 46 15.74 -14.96 -24.31
CA GLY A 46 16.71 -13.91 -24.62
C GLY A 46 16.39 -12.53 -24.01
N GLU A 47 15.28 -12.39 -23.29
CA GLU A 47 14.93 -11.19 -22.53
C GLU A 47 15.32 -11.34 -21.05
N THR A 48 16.04 -10.35 -20.51
CA THR A 48 16.41 -10.32 -19.08
C THR A 48 15.19 -9.95 -18.23
N VAL A 49 14.90 -10.76 -17.21
CA VAL A 49 13.84 -10.45 -16.24
C VAL A 49 14.35 -9.41 -15.24
N GLU A 50 13.56 -8.38 -14.96
CA GLU A 50 13.96 -7.33 -14.02
C GLU A 50 13.89 -7.83 -12.58
N THR A 51 14.99 -7.68 -11.84
CA THR A 51 15.04 -7.89 -10.40
C THR A 51 14.74 -6.58 -9.68
N VAL A 52 13.80 -6.60 -8.73
CA VAL A 52 13.32 -5.43 -8.00
C VAL A 52 13.45 -5.63 -6.49
N ALA A 53 13.71 -4.53 -5.78
CA ALA A 53 13.72 -4.50 -4.31
C ALA A 53 12.31 -4.35 -3.71
N ASP A 54 11.37 -3.82 -4.49
CA ASP A 54 9.98 -3.67 -4.09
C ASP A 54 9.03 -3.78 -5.29
N PHE A 55 7.78 -4.14 -5.02
CA PHE A 55 6.75 -4.29 -6.05
C PHE A 55 5.35 -4.02 -5.48
N ILE A 56 4.45 -3.51 -6.33
CA ILE A 56 3.03 -3.35 -5.98
C ILE A 56 2.28 -4.62 -6.35
N PHE A 57 1.99 -5.47 -5.37
CA PHE A 57 1.20 -6.67 -5.56
C PHE A 57 -0.22 -6.47 -5.00
N LEU A 58 -1.24 -6.65 -5.86
CA LEU A 58 -2.66 -6.47 -5.49
C LEU A 58 -2.96 -5.11 -4.81
N GLY A 59 -2.24 -4.07 -5.23
CA GLY A 59 -2.36 -2.71 -4.71
C GLY A 59 -1.48 -2.40 -3.49
N SER A 60 -0.93 -3.41 -2.82
CA SER A 60 -0.05 -3.27 -1.66
C SER A 60 1.42 -3.30 -2.06
N LYS A 61 2.23 -2.39 -1.52
CA LYS A 61 3.68 -2.42 -1.70
C LYS A 61 4.30 -3.51 -0.83
N ILE A 62 5.03 -4.41 -1.46
CA ILE A 62 5.83 -5.46 -0.80
C ILE A 62 7.30 -5.13 -1.06
N THR A 63 8.13 -5.27 -0.04
CA THR A 63 9.58 -5.04 -0.12
C THR A 63 10.33 -6.34 0.16
N ALA A 64 11.51 -6.50 -0.43
CA ALA A 64 12.34 -7.68 -0.28
C ALA A 64 12.79 -7.95 1.17
N ASP A 65 12.90 -6.90 1.99
CA ASP A 65 13.22 -6.97 3.42
C ASP A 65 12.00 -7.23 4.33
N GLY A 66 10.79 -7.28 3.75
CA GLY A 66 9.54 -7.47 4.48
C GLY A 66 9.09 -6.28 5.32
N ASP A 67 9.73 -5.11 5.22
CA ASP A 67 9.36 -3.94 6.00
C ASP A 67 8.08 -3.25 5.51
N CYS A 68 7.01 -3.38 6.30
CA CYS A 68 5.72 -2.77 6.00
C CYS A 68 5.70 -1.23 6.13
N SER A 69 6.74 -0.61 6.69
CA SER A 69 6.78 0.84 6.94
C SER A 69 6.61 1.65 5.66
N HIS A 70 7.13 1.17 4.53
CA HIS A 70 6.99 1.84 3.24
C HIS A 70 5.54 1.82 2.72
N GLU A 71 4.83 0.70 2.87
CA GLU A 71 3.42 0.60 2.47
C GLU A 71 2.51 1.43 3.39
N ILE A 72 2.74 1.37 4.71
CA ILE A 72 1.98 2.16 5.68
C ILE A 72 2.10 3.66 5.34
N LYS A 73 3.33 4.16 5.12
CA LYS A 73 3.55 5.55 4.69
C LYS A 73 2.82 5.87 3.40
N ARG A 74 2.89 4.99 2.40
CA ARG A 74 2.21 5.17 1.11
C ARG A 74 0.69 5.27 1.29
N ARG A 75 0.09 4.42 2.11
CA ARG A 75 -1.35 4.39 2.39
C ARG A 75 -1.82 5.64 3.14
N LEU A 76 -1.04 6.09 4.11
CA LEU A 76 -1.30 7.35 4.81
C LEU A 76 -1.23 8.55 3.85
N LEU A 77 -0.30 8.56 2.90
CA LEU A 77 -0.23 9.60 1.86
C LEU A 77 -1.45 9.57 0.92
N LEU A 78 -1.90 8.38 0.51
CA LEU A 78 -3.12 8.22 -0.28
C LEU A 78 -4.35 8.71 0.49
N GLY A 79 -4.48 8.35 1.77
CA GLY A 79 -5.53 8.85 2.65
C GLY A 79 -5.50 10.37 2.79
N ARG A 80 -4.32 10.97 2.95
CA ARG A 80 -4.14 12.44 2.96
C ARG A 80 -4.65 13.06 1.67
N LYS A 81 -4.32 12.48 0.52
CA LYS A 81 -4.78 12.95 -0.79
C LYS A 81 -6.31 12.95 -0.90
N VAL A 82 -6.97 11.89 -0.46
CA VAL A 82 -8.44 11.83 -0.44
C VAL A 82 -9.02 12.89 0.49
N MET A 83 -8.46 13.04 1.69
CA MET A 83 -8.89 14.06 2.66
C MET A 83 -8.74 15.48 2.09
N THR A 84 -7.67 15.77 1.35
CA THR A 84 -7.47 17.07 0.69
C THR A 84 -8.39 17.28 -0.51
N ASN A 85 -8.74 16.23 -1.25
CA ASN A 85 -9.67 16.35 -2.37
C ASN A 85 -11.10 16.68 -1.90
N LEU A 86 -11.46 16.27 -0.68
CA LEU A 86 -12.76 16.54 -0.05
C LEU A 86 -12.77 17.85 0.77
N ASP A 87 -11.75 18.70 0.64
CA ASP A 87 -11.56 19.88 1.50
C ASP A 87 -12.71 20.89 1.39
N SER A 88 -13.27 21.09 0.19
CA SER A 88 -14.43 21.97 -0.03
C SER A 88 -15.67 21.48 0.73
N ILE A 89 -15.92 20.16 0.71
CA ILE A 89 -17.02 19.51 1.43
C ILE A 89 -16.84 19.68 2.94
N PHE A 90 -15.65 19.42 3.47
CA PHE A 90 -15.38 19.57 4.90
C PHE A 90 -15.46 21.04 5.36
N LYS A 91 -15.14 21.98 4.46
CA LYS A 91 -15.26 23.43 4.68
C LYS A 91 -16.66 24.01 4.45
N SER A 92 -17.58 23.31 3.81
CA SER A 92 -18.97 23.78 3.67
C SER A 92 -19.65 23.88 5.04
N ARG A 93 -20.48 24.91 5.25
CA ARG A 93 -21.33 25.05 6.45
C ARG A 93 -22.67 24.34 6.29
N ASP A 94 -23.08 24.06 5.05
CA ASP A 94 -24.38 23.48 4.71
C ASP A 94 -24.42 21.98 4.96
N ILE A 95 -23.24 21.35 5.06
CA ILE A 95 -23.10 19.92 5.31
C ILE A 95 -22.90 19.69 6.81
N THR A 96 -23.77 18.86 7.38
CA THR A 96 -23.74 18.53 8.81
C THR A 96 -22.46 17.76 9.19
N LEU A 97 -22.04 17.90 10.45
CA LEU A 97 -20.87 17.18 10.98
C LEU A 97 -21.04 15.65 10.90
N PRO A 98 -22.18 15.04 11.29
CA PRO A 98 -22.37 13.59 11.16
C PRO A 98 -22.16 13.07 9.74
N THR A 99 -22.67 13.77 8.72
CA THR A 99 -22.47 13.41 7.31
C THR A 99 -20.99 13.45 6.94
N LYS A 100 -20.25 14.48 7.38
CA LYS A 100 -18.81 14.56 7.10
C LYS A 100 -18.00 13.48 7.80
N VAL A 101 -18.34 13.15 9.05
CA VAL A 101 -17.73 12.02 9.77
C VAL A 101 -17.95 10.72 9.00
N HIS A 102 -19.17 10.51 8.50
CA HIS A 102 -19.49 9.35 7.67
C HIS A 102 -18.63 9.31 6.39
N LEU A 103 -18.47 10.45 5.70
CA LEU A 103 -17.60 10.53 4.51
C LEU A 103 -16.14 10.18 4.82
N VAL A 104 -15.57 10.66 5.93
CA VAL A 104 -14.20 10.29 6.33
C VAL A 104 -14.10 8.78 6.53
N LYS A 105 -15.04 8.18 7.29
CA LYS A 105 -15.05 6.74 7.55
C LYS A 105 -15.29 5.90 6.30
N ALA A 106 -16.07 6.39 5.33
CA ALA A 106 -16.44 5.65 4.13
C ALA A 106 -15.43 5.82 2.97
N MET A 107 -14.73 6.96 2.89
CA MET A 107 -13.88 7.28 1.74
C MET A 107 -12.39 7.39 2.08
N VAL A 108 -12.03 7.83 3.29
CA VAL A 108 -10.64 8.06 3.68
C VAL A 108 -10.06 6.81 4.35
N PHE A 109 -10.74 6.30 5.38
CA PHE A 109 -10.22 5.18 6.16
C PHE A 109 -10.07 3.87 5.37
N PRO A 110 -10.97 3.48 4.45
CA PRO A 110 -10.77 2.27 3.66
C PRO A 110 -9.52 2.32 2.78
N VAL A 111 -9.18 3.52 2.26
CA VAL A 111 -7.96 3.71 1.46
C VAL A 111 -6.70 3.51 2.30
N VAL A 112 -6.72 3.96 3.55
CA VAL A 112 -5.62 3.81 4.50
C VAL A 112 -5.52 2.40 5.02
N MET A 113 -6.64 1.76 5.37
CA MET A 113 -6.67 0.45 6.00
C MET A 113 -6.52 -0.72 5.01
N TYR A 114 -6.55 -0.46 3.70
CA TYR A 114 -6.40 -1.53 2.73
C TYR A 114 -5.06 -2.27 2.90
N GLY A 115 -5.16 -3.59 3.10
CA GLY A 115 -4.01 -4.47 3.30
C GLY A 115 -3.46 -4.48 4.73
N CYS A 116 -4.10 -3.80 5.69
CA CYS A 116 -3.60 -3.70 7.07
C CYS A 116 -3.44 -5.05 7.78
N ASP A 117 -4.24 -6.04 7.40
CA ASP A 117 -4.18 -7.41 7.96
C ASP A 117 -2.82 -8.09 7.70
N SER A 118 -2.09 -7.64 6.68
CA SER A 118 -0.77 -8.14 6.31
C SER A 118 0.40 -7.36 6.93
N TRP A 119 0.12 -6.29 7.68
CA TRP A 119 1.17 -5.40 8.18
C TRP A 119 1.75 -5.86 9.50
N THR A 120 3.08 -5.92 9.54
CA THR A 120 3.83 -5.97 10.80
C THR A 120 3.94 -4.56 11.38
N ILE A 121 3.02 -4.18 12.26
CA ILE A 121 2.96 -2.83 12.85
C ILE A 121 3.98 -2.69 13.99
N LYS A 122 4.98 -1.83 13.79
CA LYS A 122 5.92 -1.39 14.82
C LYS A 122 5.33 -0.22 15.62
N LYS A 123 5.84 0.03 16.83
CA LYS A 123 5.41 1.15 17.68
C LYS A 123 5.43 2.51 16.96
N ALA A 124 6.47 2.76 16.16
CA ALA A 124 6.59 3.99 15.38
C ALA A 124 5.51 4.12 14.29
N GLU A 125 5.09 3.01 13.68
CA GLU A 125 4.05 3.01 12.66
C GLU A 125 2.67 3.21 13.29
N HIS A 126 2.40 2.58 14.44
CA HIS A 126 1.17 2.83 15.22
C HIS A 126 1.02 4.33 15.54
N GLN A 127 2.08 4.96 16.05
CA GLN A 127 2.08 6.40 16.34
C GLN A 127 1.81 7.26 15.09
N ARG A 128 2.28 6.83 13.91
CA ARG A 128 2.00 7.54 12.65
C ARG A 128 0.55 7.40 12.22
N ILE A 129 -0.04 6.23 12.42
CA ILE A 129 -1.46 5.98 12.14
C ILE A 129 -2.33 6.84 13.07
N ASP A 130 -2.03 6.85 14.38
CA ASP A 130 -2.73 7.69 15.36
C ASP A 130 -2.62 9.19 15.00
N ALA A 131 -1.42 9.63 14.60
CA ALA A 131 -1.19 11.01 14.18
C ALA A 131 -1.96 11.38 12.91
N PHE A 132 -2.11 10.44 11.98
CA PHE A 132 -2.93 10.63 10.78
C PHE A 132 -4.41 10.72 11.10
N GLU A 133 -4.92 9.83 11.96
CA GLU A 133 -6.32 9.88 12.39
C GLU A 133 -6.62 11.22 13.07
N LEU A 134 -5.78 11.63 14.02
CA LEU A 134 -5.91 12.92 14.71
C LEU A 134 -5.86 14.10 13.74
N TRP A 135 -5.00 14.03 12.72
CA TRP A 135 -4.93 15.04 11.68
C TRP A 135 -6.24 15.11 10.87
N CYS A 136 -6.85 13.98 10.52
CA CYS A 136 -8.14 13.93 9.82
C CYS A 136 -9.24 14.61 10.65
N TRP A 137 -9.37 14.23 11.92
CA TRP A 137 -10.41 14.78 12.79
C TRP A 137 -10.21 16.26 13.11
N ARG A 138 -8.97 16.69 13.38
CA ARG A 138 -8.67 18.12 13.56
C ARG A 138 -9.01 18.93 12.32
N ARG A 139 -8.70 18.43 11.13
CA ARG A 139 -9.05 19.11 9.87
C ARG A 139 -10.56 19.22 9.71
N LEU A 140 -11.29 18.14 10.00
CA LEU A 140 -12.74 18.13 9.93
C LEU A 140 -13.38 19.13 10.89
N LEU A 141 -12.91 19.18 12.14
CA LEU A 141 -13.41 20.07 13.18
C LEU A 141 -12.85 21.50 13.10
N ARG A 142 -11.91 21.76 12.19
CA ARG A 142 -11.15 23.02 12.10
C ARG A 142 -10.45 23.39 13.41
N ALA A 143 -10.05 22.38 14.18
CA ALA A 143 -9.30 22.60 15.41
C ALA A 143 -7.88 23.07 15.06
N PRO A 144 -7.41 24.19 15.63
CA PRO A 144 -6.07 24.68 15.36
C PRO A 144 -5.03 23.70 15.91
N TRP A 145 -3.83 23.68 15.30
CA TRP A 145 -2.76 22.77 15.71
C TRP A 145 -2.30 23.03 17.16
N THR A 146 -2.44 24.26 17.64
CA THR A 146 -2.08 24.68 19.01
C THR A 146 -3.05 24.13 20.07
N ALA A 147 -4.23 23.64 19.69
CA ALA A 147 -5.20 23.10 20.63
C ALA A 147 -4.73 21.72 21.15
N ARG A 148 -4.44 21.64 22.46
CA ARG A 148 -4.02 20.41 23.13
C ARG A 148 -5.22 19.50 23.42
N ARG A 149 -5.67 18.75 22.40
CA ARG A 149 -6.76 17.76 22.47
C ARG A 149 -6.28 16.36 22.08
N SER A 150 -6.80 15.34 22.77
CA SER A 150 -6.57 13.92 22.49
C SER A 150 -7.65 13.36 21.56
N ASN A 151 -7.41 12.19 20.93
CA ASN A 151 -8.39 11.52 20.07
C ASN A 151 -9.70 11.22 20.81
N HIS A 152 -9.65 10.84 22.09
CA HIS A 152 -10.84 10.57 22.90
C HIS A 152 -11.69 11.83 23.21
N SER A 153 -11.10 13.01 23.11
CA SER A 153 -11.77 14.29 23.39
C SER A 153 -12.38 14.96 22.15
N ILE A 154 -12.21 14.32 20.98
CA ILE A 154 -12.68 14.76 19.67
C ILE A 154 -13.85 13.86 19.26
#